data_AF-A0A1J5WJ60-F1
#
_entry.id   AF-A0A1J5WJ60-F1
#
_cell.length_a   1.000
_cell.length_b   1.000
_cell.length_c   1.000
_cell.angle_alpha   90.00
_cell.angle_beta   90.00
_cell.angle_gamma   90.00
#
_symmetry.space_group_name_H-M   'P 1'
#
loop_
_entity.id
_entity.type
_entity.pdbx_description
1 polymer ?
#
loop_
_entity_poly.entity_id
_entity_poly.type
_entity_poly.pdbx_seq_one_letter_code
_entity_poly.pdbx_strand_id
1 'polypeptide(L)'
;MWKEREEKDIEALYEHNTAIRLKEKYISATPVERGFPYAPHNTGSHLLYTKKTLGVTEVVWNSEKAISRLDSNMKERISKGFKTLQIDFGDEDACGHLDERGLQDLFTKFLRTVLQPETKTEAFVSIGGCELDIRLSNLTKPREPIFSFIEMKVEHSELEAAVPQAAIYAYMQCFGDGDTSIEAIGIGVSVPDFHARVGLLKLRLKPKTFELVHSELKMGSPFYWRTVEGARKLITLLISTPRELTTLLPRRRV
;
A
#
# COMPACT_ATOMS: atom_id res chain seq x y z
N MET A 1 47.35 24.45 -18.45
CA MET A 1 46.61 24.59 -19.72
C MET A 1 46.38 23.27 -20.48
N TRP A 2 47.39 22.47 -20.85
CA TRP A 2 47.16 21.18 -21.54
C TRP A 2 46.62 20.09 -20.61
N LYS A 3 47.21 19.90 -19.42
CA LYS A 3 46.71 18.93 -18.41
C LYS A 3 45.27 19.20 -17.96
N GLU A 4 44.90 20.47 -17.78
CA GLU A 4 43.53 20.87 -17.42
C GLU A 4 42.50 20.64 -18.54
N ARG A 5 42.95 20.53 -19.80
CA ARG A 5 42.08 20.13 -20.92
C ARG A 5 41.91 18.62 -20.97
N GLU A 6 43.00 17.87 -20.78
CA GLU A 6 42.94 16.40 -20.71
C GLU A 6 42.05 15.91 -19.56
N GLU A 7 42.13 16.52 -18.38
CA GLU A 7 41.26 16.18 -17.25
C GLU A 7 39.79 16.43 -17.57
N LYS A 8 39.46 17.54 -18.24
CA LYS A 8 38.09 17.85 -18.68
C LYS A 8 37.58 16.90 -19.75
N ASP A 9 38.43 16.50 -20.69
CA ASP A 9 38.06 15.55 -21.75
C ASP A 9 37.81 14.15 -21.16
N ILE A 10 38.58 13.75 -20.15
CA ILE A 10 38.37 12.49 -19.40
C ILE A 10 37.05 12.53 -18.62
N GLU A 11 36.77 13.63 -17.91
CA GLU A 11 35.52 13.82 -17.17
C GLU A 11 34.31 13.78 -18.12
N ALA A 12 34.37 14.50 -19.24
CA ALA A 12 33.32 14.49 -20.26
C ALA A 12 33.09 13.09 -20.86
N LEU A 13 34.16 12.32 -21.10
CA LEU A 13 34.05 10.95 -21.58
C LEU A 13 33.41 10.02 -20.53
N TYR A 14 33.73 10.22 -19.25
CA TYR A 14 33.13 9.47 -18.14
C TYR A 14 31.62 9.76 -18.01
N GLU A 15 31.23 11.04 -18.07
CA GLU A 15 29.83 11.47 -18.06
C GLU A 15 29.07 10.90 -19.26
N HIS A 16 29.65 10.96 -20.46
CA HIS A 16 29.04 10.42 -21.67
C HIS A 16 28.80 8.91 -21.57
N ASN A 17 29.80 8.15 -21.12
CA ASN A 17 29.66 6.70 -20.94
C ASN A 17 28.63 6.35 -19.86
N THR A 18 28.57 7.15 -18.80
CA THR A 18 27.56 7.00 -17.75
C THR A 18 26.15 7.25 -18.30
N ALA A 19 25.97 8.29 -19.11
CA ALA A 19 24.70 8.60 -19.75
C ALA A 19 24.24 7.50 -20.71
N ILE A 20 25.15 6.92 -21.52
CA ILE A 20 24.85 5.77 -22.39
C ILE A 20 24.36 4.58 -21.56
N ARG A 21 25.10 4.20 -20.52
CA ARG A 21 24.73 3.08 -19.65
C ARG A 21 23.37 3.27 -18.98
N LEU A 22 23.08 4.48 -18.51
CA LEU A 22 21.78 4.81 -17.93
C LEU A 22 20.65 4.70 -18.97
N LYS A 23 20.88 5.16 -20.20
CA LYS A 23 19.92 5.05 -21.30
C LYS A 23 19.66 3.59 -21.67
N GLU A 24 20.70 2.78 -21.82
CA GLU A 24 20.57 1.35 -22.11
C GLU A 24 19.79 0.63 -21.02
N LYS A 25 20.15 0.87 -19.74
CA LYS A 25 19.42 0.33 -18.59
C LYS A 25 17.94 0.73 -18.59
N TYR A 26 17.64 1.99 -18.89
CA TYR A 26 16.27 2.48 -18.98
C TYR A 26 15.48 1.81 -20.11
N ILE A 27 16.08 1.63 -21.28
CA ILE A 27 15.44 0.97 -22.43
C ILE A 27 15.15 -0.50 -22.11
N SER A 28 16.06 -1.21 -21.44
CA SER A 28 15.86 -2.60 -21.02
C SER A 28 14.89 -2.78 -19.84
N ALA A 29 14.67 -1.73 -19.05
CA ALA A 29 13.81 -1.78 -17.88
C ALA A 29 12.34 -1.98 -18.27
N THR A 30 11.64 -2.77 -17.46
CA THR A 30 10.18 -2.91 -17.53
C THR A 30 9.50 -1.57 -17.24
N PRO A 31 8.23 -1.39 -17.64
CA PRO A 31 7.48 -0.18 -17.33
C PRO A 31 7.44 0.14 -15.83
N VAL A 32 7.34 -0.89 -14.98
CA VAL A 32 7.40 -0.77 -13.52
C VAL A 32 8.75 -0.22 -13.08
N GLU A 33 9.87 -0.82 -13.51
CA GLU A 33 11.22 -0.38 -13.14
C GLU A 33 11.55 1.03 -13.65
N ARG A 34 10.93 1.47 -14.75
CA ARG A 34 11.05 2.86 -15.22
C ARG A 34 10.31 3.84 -14.32
N GLY A 35 9.14 3.45 -13.81
CA GLY A 35 8.35 4.28 -12.88
C GLY A 35 8.90 4.26 -11.45
N PHE A 36 9.47 3.13 -11.04
CA PHE A 36 10.03 2.89 -9.71
C PHE A 36 11.35 2.11 -9.86
N PRO A 37 12.50 2.78 -10.01
CA PRO A 37 13.79 2.15 -10.30
C PRO A 37 14.45 1.54 -9.05
N TYR A 38 13.64 0.99 -8.16
CA TYR A 38 14.04 0.36 -6.89
C TYR A 38 12.97 -0.66 -6.48
N ALA A 39 13.36 -1.66 -5.71
CA ALA A 39 12.42 -2.65 -5.19
C ALA A 39 11.46 -2.02 -4.14
N PRO A 40 10.20 -2.48 -4.03
CA PRO A 40 9.20 -1.86 -3.14
C PRO A 40 9.62 -1.71 -1.68
N HIS A 41 10.38 -2.66 -1.11
CA HIS A 41 10.89 -2.57 0.27
C HIS A 41 11.84 -1.38 0.50
N ASN A 42 12.39 -0.77 -0.57
CA ASN A 42 13.22 0.44 -0.49
C ASN A 42 12.41 1.74 -0.59
N THR A 43 11.08 1.68 -0.54
CA THR A 43 10.21 2.87 -0.65
C THR A 43 10.54 3.94 0.39
N GLY A 44 10.91 3.56 1.62
CA GLY A 44 11.31 4.51 2.67
C GLY A 44 12.46 5.42 2.23
N SER A 45 13.50 4.85 1.63
CA SER A 45 14.68 5.59 1.14
C SER A 45 14.39 6.48 -0.07
N HIS A 46 13.28 6.24 -0.78
CA HIS A 46 12.90 6.96 -1.99
C HIS A 46 11.57 7.72 -1.86
N LEU A 47 11.08 7.91 -0.64
CA LEU A 47 9.71 8.35 -0.36
C LEU A 47 9.31 9.64 -1.09
N LEU A 48 10.21 10.64 -1.14
CA LEU A 48 9.93 11.90 -1.84
C LEU A 48 9.68 11.69 -3.34
N TYR A 49 10.50 10.84 -3.97
CA TYR A 49 10.31 10.45 -5.37
C TYR A 49 9.00 9.67 -5.53
N THR A 50 8.74 8.68 -4.67
CA THR A 50 7.53 7.85 -4.72
C THR A 50 6.27 8.70 -4.62
N LYS A 51 6.22 9.63 -3.66
CA LYS A 51 5.08 10.54 -3.46
C LYS A 51 4.82 11.41 -4.67
N LYS A 52 5.88 11.92 -5.30
CA LYS A 52 5.78 12.74 -6.51
C LYS A 52 5.25 11.90 -7.68
N THR A 53 5.79 10.71 -7.90
CA THR A 53 5.37 9.80 -8.98
C THR A 53 3.93 9.34 -8.82
N LEU A 54 3.50 9.06 -7.58
CA LEU A 54 2.13 8.62 -7.28
C LEU A 54 1.11 9.77 -7.12
N GLY A 55 1.55 11.04 -7.22
CA GLY A 55 0.66 12.19 -7.05
C GLY A 55 -0.01 12.20 -5.67
N VAL A 56 0.77 12.01 -4.60
CA VAL A 56 0.24 11.89 -3.24
C VAL A 56 -0.43 13.18 -2.77
N THR A 57 -1.65 13.05 -2.25
CA THR A 57 -2.42 14.14 -1.63
C THR A 57 -3.01 13.69 -0.31
N GLU A 58 -3.01 14.55 0.70
CA GLU A 58 -3.63 14.25 1.99
C GLU A 58 -5.14 14.53 1.95
N VAL A 59 -5.94 13.64 2.57
CA VAL A 59 -7.39 13.74 2.63
C VAL A 59 -7.93 13.32 4.00
N VAL A 60 -9.18 13.69 4.28
CA VAL A 60 -9.91 13.22 5.45
C VAL A 60 -10.95 12.20 5.00
N TRP A 61 -10.81 10.96 5.48
CA TRP A 61 -11.76 9.89 5.18
C TRP A 61 -13.04 10.03 6.01
N ASN A 62 -14.20 10.00 5.35
CA ASN A 62 -15.48 9.88 6.04
C ASN A 62 -15.75 8.42 6.41
N SER A 63 -15.13 7.96 7.50
CA SER A 63 -15.29 6.58 7.98
C SER A 63 -16.62 6.33 8.69
N GLU A 64 -17.32 7.36 9.18
CA GLU A 64 -18.55 7.20 9.99
C GLU A 64 -19.67 6.53 9.20
N LYS A 65 -19.92 7.00 7.96
CA LYS A 65 -20.94 6.43 7.07
C LYS A 65 -20.62 5.00 6.65
N ALA A 66 -19.33 4.64 6.62
CA ALA A 66 -18.90 3.29 6.28
C ALA A 66 -19.06 2.36 7.50
N ILE A 67 -18.75 2.82 8.72
CA ILE A 67 -18.87 2.04 9.97
C ILE A 67 -20.34 1.68 10.25
N SER A 68 -21.27 2.60 9.97
CA SER A 68 -22.70 2.37 10.18
C SER A 68 -23.28 1.22 9.35
N ARG A 69 -22.57 0.75 8.32
CA ARG A 69 -22.99 -0.32 7.41
C ARG A 69 -22.57 -1.71 7.87
N LEU A 70 -21.69 -1.81 8.86
CA LEU A 70 -21.36 -3.10 9.46
C LEU A 70 -22.63 -3.65 10.14
N ASP A 71 -23.06 -4.84 9.70
CA ASP A 71 -24.14 -5.55 10.35
C ASP A 71 -23.72 -6.03 11.76
N SER A 72 -24.69 -6.48 12.54
CA SER A 72 -24.47 -6.93 13.92
C SER A 72 -23.51 -8.12 14.00
N ASN A 73 -23.57 -9.03 13.02
CA ASN A 73 -22.72 -10.22 12.98
C ASN A 73 -21.25 -9.84 12.75
N MET A 74 -20.97 -9.00 11.75
CA MET A 74 -19.62 -8.50 11.49
C MET A 74 -19.09 -7.70 12.68
N LYS A 75 -19.90 -6.84 13.30
CA LYS A 75 -19.51 -6.11 14.52
C LYS A 75 -19.09 -7.06 15.65
N GLU A 76 -19.82 -8.15 15.85
CA GLU A 76 -19.48 -9.17 16.85
C GLU A 76 -18.18 -9.90 16.50
N ARG A 77 -18.01 -10.32 15.24
CA ARG A 77 -16.79 -10.95 14.75
C ARG A 77 -15.56 -10.07 14.92
N ILE A 78 -15.65 -8.79 14.56
CA ILE A 78 -14.59 -7.80 14.79
C ILE A 78 -14.25 -7.74 16.28
N SER A 79 -15.27 -7.63 17.14
CA SER A 79 -15.06 -7.50 18.59
C SER A 79 -14.39 -8.74 19.19
N LYS A 80 -14.79 -9.95 18.78
CA LYS A 80 -14.20 -11.21 19.22
C LYS A 80 -12.77 -11.39 18.69
N GLY A 81 -12.58 -11.25 17.38
CA GLY A 81 -11.27 -11.41 16.73
C GLY A 81 -10.26 -10.39 17.24
N PHE A 82 -10.68 -9.14 17.47
CA PHE A 82 -9.81 -8.11 17.99
C PHE A 82 -9.35 -8.40 19.43
N LYS A 83 -10.24 -8.90 20.30
CA LYS A 83 -9.85 -9.33 21.66
C LYS A 83 -8.81 -10.45 21.62
N THR A 84 -8.98 -11.43 20.74
CA THR A 84 -7.98 -12.50 20.56
C THR A 84 -6.65 -11.93 20.11
N LEU A 85 -6.65 -11.03 19.11
CA LEU A 85 -5.43 -10.36 18.64
C LEU A 85 -4.73 -9.55 19.75
N GLN A 86 -5.49 -8.88 20.62
CA GLN A 86 -4.94 -8.14 21.76
C GLN A 86 -4.33 -9.08 22.81
N ILE A 87 -4.87 -10.27 23.00
CA ILE A 87 -4.27 -11.29 23.88
C ILE A 87 -2.97 -11.79 23.25
N ASP A 88 -3.00 -12.13 21.95
CA ASP A 88 -1.84 -12.63 21.22
C ASP A 88 -0.66 -11.63 21.22
N PHE A 89 -0.93 -10.30 21.18
CA PHE A 89 0.11 -9.26 21.28
C PHE A 89 0.40 -8.77 22.72
N GLY A 90 -0.52 -8.98 23.66
CA GLY A 90 -0.42 -8.53 25.05
C GLY A 90 0.33 -9.50 25.96
N ASP A 91 0.61 -10.70 25.47
CA ASP A 91 1.54 -11.64 26.09
C ASP A 91 2.98 -11.19 25.79
N GLU A 92 3.55 -10.37 26.68
CA GLU A 92 4.90 -9.79 26.53
C GLU A 92 5.99 -10.87 26.37
N ASP A 93 5.79 -12.04 26.98
CA ASP A 93 6.70 -13.20 26.87
C ASP A 93 6.61 -13.88 25.51
N ALA A 94 5.45 -13.83 24.83
CA ALA A 94 5.25 -14.36 23.49
C ALA A 94 5.63 -13.36 22.39
N CYS A 95 5.30 -12.07 22.56
CA CYS A 95 5.47 -11.05 21.53
C CYS A 95 6.93 -10.55 21.41
N GLY A 96 7.71 -10.58 22.50
CA GLY A 96 9.13 -10.20 22.49
C GLY A 96 10.04 -11.10 21.64
N HIS A 97 9.51 -12.23 21.16
CA HIS A 97 10.22 -13.21 20.34
C HIS A 97 9.67 -13.35 18.91
N LEU A 98 8.58 -12.65 18.57
CA LEU A 98 8.04 -12.70 17.22
C LEU A 98 8.88 -11.84 16.28
N ASP A 99 9.37 -12.46 15.21
CA ASP A 99 9.86 -11.72 14.06
C ASP A 99 8.69 -11.05 13.31
N GLU A 100 9.02 -10.23 12.32
CA GLU A 100 8.02 -9.55 11.48
C GLU A 100 6.99 -10.55 10.90
N ARG A 101 7.44 -11.75 10.53
CA ARG A 101 6.61 -12.80 9.94
C ARG A 101 5.58 -13.33 10.93
N GLY A 102 5.98 -13.57 12.18
CA GLY A 102 5.07 -13.95 13.26
C GLY A 102 3.97 -12.91 13.50
N LEU A 103 4.32 -11.62 13.46
CA LEU A 103 3.35 -10.53 13.58
C LEU A 103 2.35 -10.52 12.40
N GLN A 104 2.84 -10.76 11.18
CA GLN A 104 2.03 -10.85 9.97
C GLN A 104 1.06 -12.04 10.01
N ASP A 105 1.48 -13.20 10.53
CA ASP A 105 0.63 -14.39 10.68
C ASP A 105 -0.52 -14.14 11.67
N LEU A 106 -0.25 -13.51 12.82
CA LEU A 106 -1.27 -13.14 13.80
C LEU A 106 -2.30 -12.18 13.22
N PHE A 107 -1.83 -11.13 12.53
CA PHE A 107 -2.73 -10.17 11.90
C PHE A 107 -3.54 -10.80 10.76
N THR A 108 -2.94 -11.66 9.95
CA THR A 108 -3.62 -12.44 8.91
C THR A 108 -4.74 -13.32 9.50
N LYS A 109 -4.47 -14.00 10.61
CA LYS A 109 -5.46 -14.83 11.33
C LYS A 109 -6.64 -13.98 11.84
N PHE A 110 -6.36 -12.78 12.35
CA PHE A 110 -7.39 -11.82 12.72
C PHE A 110 -8.26 -11.43 11.51
N LEU A 111 -7.66 -11.04 10.39
CA LEU A 111 -8.39 -10.68 9.19
C LEU A 111 -9.27 -11.82 8.66
N ARG A 112 -8.75 -13.06 8.62
CA ARG A 112 -9.53 -14.24 8.21
C ARG A 112 -10.75 -14.47 9.11
N THR A 113 -10.56 -14.36 10.42
CA THR A 113 -11.64 -14.52 11.42
C THR A 113 -12.74 -13.48 11.22
N VAL A 114 -12.36 -12.26 10.88
CA VAL A 114 -13.27 -11.11 10.81
C VAL A 114 -13.91 -10.92 9.43
N LEU A 115 -13.25 -11.36 8.35
CA LEU A 115 -13.68 -11.04 6.98
C LEU A 115 -14.17 -12.23 6.14
N GLN A 116 -14.09 -13.48 6.62
CA GLN A 116 -14.63 -14.65 5.90
C GLN A 116 -16.10 -14.95 6.23
N PRO A 117 -16.96 -15.29 5.27
CA PRO A 117 -16.63 -15.71 3.90
C PRO A 117 -16.62 -14.55 2.88
N GLU A 118 -16.79 -13.31 3.31
CA GLU A 118 -17.02 -12.17 2.41
C GLU A 118 -15.77 -11.76 1.60
N THR A 119 -14.58 -12.06 2.11
CA THR A 119 -13.31 -11.75 1.47
C THR A 119 -12.35 -12.93 1.48
N LYS A 120 -11.46 -12.96 0.48
CA LYS A 120 -10.30 -13.84 0.46
C LYS A 120 -9.09 -13.07 0.99
N THR A 121 -8.44 -13.61 2.01
CA THR A 121 -7.20 -13.08 2.62
C THR A 121 -6.01 -13.96 2.24
N GLU A 122 -5.08 -13.39 1.49
CA GLU A 122 -3.84 -14.02 1.04
C GLU A 122 -2.66 -13.33 1.72
N ALA A 123 -1.74 -14.08 2.32
CA ALA A 123 -0.52 -13.54 2.94
C ALA A 123 0.70 -13.94 2.12
N PHE A 124 1.80 -13.19 2.25
CA PHE A 124 3.08 -13.43 1.56
C PHE A 124 2.90 -13.55 0.04
N VAL A 125 2.23 -12.56 -0.56
CA VAL A 125 1.84 -12.60 -1.96
C VAL A 125 3.02 -12.19 -2.83
N SER A 126 3.52 -13.13 -3.66
CA SER A 126 4.57 -12.82 -4.63
C SER A 126 4.02 -12.03 -5.82
N ILE A 127 4.54 -10.81 -6.02
CA ILE A 127 4.19 -9.91 -7.11
C ILE A 127 5.48 -9.42 -7.77
N GLY A 128 5.72 -9.84 -9.01
CA GLY A 128 6.90 -9.43 -9.78
C GLY A 128 8.24 -9.73 -9.09
N GLY A 129 8.34 -10.86 -8.38
CA GLY A 129 9.54 -11.26 -7.64
C GLY A 129 9.74 -10.56 -6.30
N CYS A 130 8.81 -9.69 -5.90
CA CYS A 130 8.77 -9.06 -4.57
C CYS A 130 7.62 -9.68 -3.75
N GLU A 131 7.62 -9.49 -2.43
CA GLU A 131 6.61 -10.04 -1.52
C GLU A 131 5.78 -8.92 -0.87
N LEU A 132 4.47 -8.96 -1.08
CA LEU A 132 3.49 -8.14 -0.36
C LEU A 132 2.99 -8.92 0.86
N ASP A 133 2.88 -8.26 2.01
CA ASP A 133 2.48 -8.93 3.25
C ASP A 133 1.09 -9.54 3.17
N ILE A 134 0.06 -8.74 2.82
CA ILE A 134 -1.32 -9.24 2.72
C ILE A 134 -2.08 -8.60 1.56
N ARG A 135 -2.80 -9.43 0.80
CA ARG A 135 -3.80 -9.03 -0.19
C ARG A 135 -5.19 -9.47 0.24
N LEU A 136 -6.15 -8.55 0.16
CA LEU A 136 -7.57 -8.85 0.29
C LEU A 136 -8.28 -8.70 -1.06
N SER A 137 -9.14 -9.66 -1.38
CA SER A 137 -10.08 -9.55 -2.51
C SER A 137 -11.50 -9.78 -2.04
N ASN A 138 -12.40 -8.88 -2.42
CA ASN A 138 -13.82 -8.98 -2.06
C ASN A 138 -14.54 -10.00 -2.96
N LEU A 139 -15.17 -11.01 -2.35
CA LEU A 139 -15.89 -12.08 -3.07
C LEU A 139 -17.35 -11.71 -3.36
N THR A 140 -17.90 -10.73 -2.64
CA THR A 140 -19.33 -10.36 -2.70
C THR A 140 -19.65 -9.32 -3.77
N LYS A 141 -18.64 -8.64 -4.33
CA LYS A 141 -18.79 -7.58 -5.35
C LYS A 141 -18.02 -7.92 -6.64
N PRO A 142 -18.37 -8.99 -7.37
CA PRO A 142 -17.59 -9.46 -8.53
C PRO A 142 -17.52 -8.46 -9.70
N ARG A 143 -18.45 -7.49 -9.77
CA ARG A 143 -18.46 -6.44 -10.81
C ARG A 143 -17.52 -5.28 -10.52
N GLU A 144 -17.01 -5.18 -9.29
CA GLU A 144 -16.04 -4.18 -8.86
C GLU A 144 -15.03 -4.90 -7.97
N PRO A 145 -14.10 -5.71 -8.53
CA PRO A 145 -13.11 -6.43 -7.74
C PRO A 145 -12.30 -5.40 -6.94
N ILE A 146 -12.52 -5.40 -5.63
CA ILE A 146 -11.78 -4.53 -4.71
C ILE A 146 -10.53 -5.28 -4.31
N PHE A 147 -9.38 -4.71 -4.63
CA PHE A 147 -8.10 -5.16 -4.11
C PHE A 147 -7.63 -4.21 -3.02
N SER A 148 -7.43 -4.76 -1.82
CA SER A 148 -6.75 -4.06 -0.75
C SER A 148 -5.36 -4.68 -0.57
N PHE A 149 -4.34 -3.84 -0.64
CA PHE A 149 -2.93 -4.19 -0.48
C PHE A 149 -2.50 -3.68 0.89
N ILE A 150 -2.04 -4.58 1.76
CA ILE A 150 -1.64 -4.25 3.12
C ILE A 150 -0.14 -4.48 3.24
N GLU A 151 0.55 -3.45 3.68
CA GLU A 151 1.94 -3.48 4.09
C GLU A 151 1.99 -3.30 5.61
N MET A 152 2.71 -4.17 6.29
CA MET A 152 2.87 -4.20 7.72
C MET A 152 4.22 -3.58 8.12
N LYS A 153 4.22 -2.94 9.28
CA LYS A 153 5.41 -2.35 9.90
C LYS A 153 5.41 -2.65 11.38
N VAL A 154 6.58 -2.65 12.00
CA VAL A 154 6.67 -2.76 13.45
C VAL A 154 6.29 -1.42 14.06
N GLU A 155 6.89 -0.33 13.56
CA GLU A 155 6.70 1.01 14.11
C GLU A 155 5.72 1.86 13.32
N HIS A 156 4.93 2.66 14.02
CA HIS A 156 4.00 3.59 13.38
C HIS A 156 4.68 4.70 12.56
N SER A 157 5.96 4.99 12.84
CA SER A 157 6.80 5.96 12.13
C SER A 157 6.98 5.60 10.64
N GLU A 158 6.91 4.31 10.31
CA GLU A 158 7.14 3.78 8.97
C GLU A 158 5.87 3.76 8.10
N LEU A 159 4.70 4.02 8.68
CA LEU A 159 3.42 3.98 7.98
C LEU A 159 3.29 4.98 6.83
N GLU A 160 4.11 6.03 6.86
CA GLU A 160 4.17 6.98 5.74
C GLU A 160 4.73 6.34 4.46
N ALA A 161 5.69 5.41 4.58
CA ALA A 161 6.26 4.69 3.44
C ALA A 161 5.46 3.43 3.08
N ALA A 162 4.80 2.80 4.06
CA ALA A 162 4.04 1.56 3.87
C ALA A 162 2.90 1.71 2.85
N VAL A 163 2.15 2.82 2.88
CA VAL A 163 1.03 3.04 1.94
C VAL A 163 1.51 3.24 0.49
N PRO A 164 2.50 4.10 0.20
CA PRO A 164 3.13 4.15 -1.12
C PRO A 164 3.73 2.82 -1.57
N GLN A 165 4.32 2.03 -0.67
CA GLN A 165 4.84 0.70 -0.99
C GLN A 165 3.72 -0.24 -1.45
N ALA A 166 2.60 -0.29 -0.71
CA ALA A 166 1.40 -1.03 -1.12
C ALA A 166 0.85 -0.56 -2.49
N ALA A 167 0.95 0.73 -2.79
CA ALA A 167 0.55 1.28 -4.09
C ALA A 167 1.47 0.84 -5.24
N ILE A 168 2.78 0.67 -5.00
CA ILE A 168 3.71 0.09 -5.99
C ILE A 168 3.32 -1.37 -6.27
N TYR A 169 2.99 -2.15 -5.25
CA TYR A 169 2.49 -3.52 -5.45
C TYR A 169 1.20 -3.57 -6.28
N ALA A 170 0.28 -2.63 -6.06
CA ALA A 170 -0.93 -2.51 -6.88
C ALA A 170 -0.60 -2.19 -8.35
N TYR A 171 0.40 -1.35 -8.61
CA TYR A 171 0.90 -1.11 -9.97
C TYR A 171 1.51 -2.37 -10.58
N MET A 172 2.37 -3.07 -9.84
CA MET A 172 3.00 -4.31 -10.30
C MET A 172 1.97 -5.39 -10.65
N GLN A 173 0.93 -5.54 -9.83
CA GLN A 173 -0.19 -6.46 -10.10
C GLN A 173 -0.94 -6.05 -11.37
N CYS A 174 -1.31 -4.77 -11.51
CA CYS A 174 -2.00 -4.25 -12.70
C CYS A 174 -1.19 -4.51 -13.99
N PHE A 175 0.13 -4.30 -13.95
CA PHE A 175 1.02 -4.63 -15.05
C PHE A 175 1.08 -6.15 -15.32
N GLY A 176 1.24 -6.96 -14.28
CA GLY A 176 1.34 -8.42 -14.40
C GLY A 176 0.07 -9.08 -14.95
N ASP A 177 -1.09 -8.52 -14.62
CA ASP A 177 -2.40 -8.97 -15.10
C ASP A 177 -2.70 -8.48 -16.53
N GLY A 178 -1.87 -7.58 -17.08
CA GLY A 178 -2.08 -6.98 -18.40
C GLY A 178 -3.20 -5.92 -18.41
N ASP A 179 -3.59 -5.43 -17.24
CA ASP A 179 -4.59 -4.38 -17.08
C ASP A 179 -3.99 -2.99 -17.36
N THR A 180 -4.84 -2.06 -17.80
CA THR A 180 -4.43 -0.68 -18.09
C THR A 180 -4.93 0.32 -17.06
N SER A 181 -5.65 -0.13 -16.04
CA SER A 181 -6.13 0.73 -14.97
C SER A 181 -6.43 -0.08 -13.72
N ILE A 182 -6.14 0.51 -12.56
CA ILE A 182 -6.52 -0.06 -11.27
C ILE A 182 -6.99 1.04 -10.32
N GLU A 183 -8.04 0.77 -9.56
CA GLU A 183 -8.37 1.49 -8.34
C GLU A 183 -8.20 0.53 -7.17
N ALA A 184 -7.34 0.87 -6.22
CA ALA A 184 -6.94 -0.04 -5.13
C ALA A 184 -6.84 0.71 -3.80
N ILE A 185 -7.06 -0.02 -2.72
CA ILE A 185 -6.88 0.50 -1.37
C ILE A 185 -5.52 0.02 -0.87
N GLY A 186 -4.62 0.96 -0.57
CA GLY A 186 -3.31 0.67 0.04
C GLY A 186 -3.37 0.96 1.53
N ILE A 187 -2.91 0.05 2.38
CA ILE A 187 -3.00 0.20 3.84
C ILE A 187 -1.66 -0.13 4.46
N GLY A 188 -1.14 0.82 5.25
CA GLY A 188 -0.08 0.55 6.21
C GLY A 188 -0.70 0.16 7.54
N VAL A 189 -0.30 -0.98 8.12
CA VAL A 189 -0.68 -1.38 9.47
C VAL A 189 0.57 -1.56 10.30
N SER A 190 0.60 -0.97 11.49
CA SER A 190 1.67 -1.17 12.44
C SER A 190 1.17 -1.99 13.63
N VAL A 191 1.89 -3.07 13.90
CA VAL A 191 1.71 -3.96 15.05
C VAL A 191 3.08 -4.22 15.68
N PRO A 192 3.21 -4.23 17.01
CA PRO A 192 2.12 -4.16 17.99
C PRO A 192 1.64 -2.74 18.34
N ASP A 193 2.09 -1.66 17.68
CA ASP A 193 1.69 -0.28 18.02
C ASP A 193 0.22 0.04 17.73
N PHE A 194 -0.53 -0.83 17.05
CA PHE A 194 -1.93 -0.62 16.65
C PHE A 194 -2.18 0.72 15.96
N HIS A 195 -1.30 1.12 15.03
CA HIS A 195 -1.53 2.25 14.15
C HIS A 195 -1.86 1.78 12.74
N ALA A 196 -2.61 2.57 11.99
CA ALA A 196 -2.89 2.29 10.59
C ALA A 196 -2.97 3.59 9.79
N ARG A 197 -2.62 3.50 8.52
CA ARG A 197 -2.79 4.58 7.54
C ARG A 197 -3.39 3.99 6.27
N VAL A 198 -4.37 4.69 5.71
CA VAL A 198 -5.10 4.22 4.52
C VAL A 198 -4.90 5.18 3.38
N GLY A 199 -4.57 4.64 2.22
CA GLY A 199 -4.51 5.33 0.94
C GLY A 199 -5.47 4.74 -0.07
N LEU A 200 -5.95 5.58 -0.98
CA LEU A 200 -6.68 5.17 -2.16
C LEU A 200 -5.86 5.52 -3.40
N LEU A 201 -5.46 4.49 -4.13
CA LEU A 201 -4.76 4.61 -5.39
C LEU A 201 -5.76 4.59 -6.55
N LYS A 202 -5.56 5.52 -7.48
CA LYS A 202 -6.09 5.44 -8.84
C LYS A 202 -4.93 5.52 -9.81
N LEU A 203 -4.85 4.55 -10.71
CA LEU A 203 -3.74 4.44 -11.63
C LEU A 203 -4.24 4.08 -13.03
N ARG A 204 -3.63 4.70 -14.06
CA ARG A 204 -3.86 4.37 -15.47
C ARG A 204 -2.54 4.26 -16.21
N LEU A 205 -2.46 3.24 -17.04
CA LEU A 205 -1.31 2.89 -17.86
C LEU A 205 -1.63 3.13 -19.33
N LYS A 206 -0.59 3.41 -20.11
CA LYS A 206 -0.71 3.56 -21.56
C LYS A 206 -0.99 2.20 -22.18
N PRO A 207 -2.02 2.07 -23.04
CA PRO A 207 -2.24 0.84 -23.78
C PRO A 207 -0.99 0.46 -24.57
N LYS A 208 -0.64 -0.84 -24.59
CA LYS A 208 0.52 -1.45 -25.26
C LYS A 208 1.88 -1.25 -24.59
N THR A 209 2.18 -0.09 -24.01
CA THR A 209 3.49 0.14 -23.34
C THR A 209 3.44 -0.05 -21.84
N PHE A 210 2.24 -0.02 -21.23
CA PHE A 210 2.02 -0.10 -19.78
C PHE A 210 2.78 0.96 -18.96
N GLU A 211 3.25 2.02 -19.62
CA GLU A 211 3.87 3.17 -18.96
C GLU A 211 2.82 3.91 -18.13
N LEU A 212 3.22 4.37 -16.95
CA LEU A 212 2.35 5.14 -16.06
C LEU A 212 1.97 6.48 -16.69
N VAL A 213 0.68 6.68 -16.98
CA VAL A 213 0.16 7.93 -17.58
C VAL A 213 -0.51 8.81 -16.55
N HIS A 214 -1.18 8.19 -15.57
CA HIS A 214 -1.85 8.89 -14.50
C HIS A 214 -1.75 8.10 -13.20
N SER A 215 -1.42 8.78 -12.12
CA SER A 215 -1.46 8.27 -10.76
C SER A 215 -2.00 9.34 -9.82
N GLU A 216 -2.87 8.91 -8.92
CA GLU A 216 -3.39 9.73 -7.82
C GLU A 216 -3.48 8.84 -6.59
N LEU A 217 -2.70 9.14 -5.56
CA LEU A 217 -2.75 8.45 -4.27
C LEU A 217 -3.25 9.41 -3.19
N LYS A 218 -4.50 9.25 -2.79
CA LYS A 218 -5.09 9.99 -1.67
C LYS A 218 -4.74 9.28 -0.37
N MET A 219 -4.10 9.95 0.57
CA MET A 219 -3.70 9.39 1.86
C MET A 219 -4.45 10.04 3.00
N GLY A 220 -4.96 9.22 3.92
CA GLY A 220 -5.51 9.71 5.18
C GLY A 220 -4.41 9.92 6.22
N SER A 221 -4.72 10.70 7.25
CA SER A 221 -3.88 10.74 8.45
C SER A 221 -3.80 9.36 9.13
N PRO A 222 -2.66 9.00 9.74
CA PRO A 222 -2.57 7.83 10.60
C PRO A 222 -3.62 7.88 11.70
N PHE A 223 -4.13 6.72 12.11
CA PHE A 223 -5.04 6.59 13.24
C PHE A 223 -4.69 5.38 14.10
N TYR A 224 -4.95 5.52 15.38
CA TYR A 224 -4.80 4.46 16.36
C TYR A 224 -6.03 3.55 16.37
N TRP A 225 -5.81 2.24 16.45
CA TRP A 225 -6.87 1.23 16.38
C TRP A 225 -6.82 0.19 17.50
N ARG A 226 -6.17 0.48 18.65
CA ARG A 226 -6.16 -0.42 19.82
C ARG A 226 -7.52 -0.57 20.54
N THR A 227 -8.58 0.05 20.04
CA THR A 227 -9.94 -0.10 20.57
C THR A 227 -10.82 -0.89 19.60
N VAL A 228 -11.93 -1.46 20.08
CA VAL A 228 -12.90 -2.15 19.22
C VAL A 228 -13.45 -1.20 18.14
N GLU A 229 -13.72 0.06 18.48
CA GLU A 229 -14.15 1.10 17.55
C GLU A 229 -13.08 1.38 16.49
N GLY A 230 -11.81 1.43 16.89
CA GLY A 230 -10.67 1.57 16.00
C GLY A 230 -10.52 0.37 15.04
N ALA A 231 -10.63 -0.85 15.57
CA ALA A 231 -10.63 -2.07 14.75
C ALA A 231 -11.82 -2.10 13.78
N ARG A 232 -13.02 -1.68 14.20
CA ARG A 232 -14.18 -1.52 13.31
C ARG A 232 -13.90 -0.52 12.20
N LYS A 233 -13.26 0.61 12.52
CA LYS A 233 -12.83 1.61 11.52
C LYS A 233 -11.85 1.01 10.52
N LEU A 234 -10.81 0.30 10.99
CA LEU A 234 -9.83 -0.36 10.12
C LEU A 234 -10.49 -1.37 9.17
N ILE A 235 -11.29 -2.29 9.72
CA ILE A 235 -12.01 -3.31 8.96
C ILE A 235 -12.97 -2.69 7.94
N THR A 236 -13.70 -1.65 8.35
CA THR A 236 -14.57 -0.90 7.43
C THR A 236 -13.79 -0.35 6.25
N LEU A 237 -12.64 0.27 6.48
CA LEU A 237 -11.81 0.85 5.42
C LEU A 237 -11.27 -0.24 4.48
N LEU A 238 -10.88 -1.41 5.02
CA LEU A 238 -10.39 -2.56 4.25
C LEU A 238 -11.42 -3.13 3.27
N ILE A 239 -12.71 -3.10 3.62
CA ILE A 239 -13.79 -3.68 2.80
C ILE A 239 -14.59 -2.64 1.99
N SER A 240 -14.28 -1.35 2.17
CA SER A 240 -14.93 -0.26 1.44
C SER A 240 -14.52 -0.30 -0.04
N THR A 241 -15.37 0.23 -0.93
CA THR A 241 -14.96 0.49 -2.32
C THR A 241 -14.23 1.84 -2.40
N PRO A 242 -13.36 2.03 -3.41
CA PRO A 242 -12.83 3.34 -3.77
C PRO A 242 -13.87 4.47 -3.84
N ARG A 243 -15.05 4.17 -4.39
CA ARG A 243 -16.17 5.11 -4.50
C ARG A 243 -16.76 5.50 -3.16
N GLU A 244 -16.81 4.57 -2.21
CA GLU A 244 -17.32 4.83 -0.86
C GLU A 244 -16.40 5.78 -0.09
N LEU A 245 -15.09 5.59 -0.22
CA LEU A 245 -14.09 6.44 0.44
C LEU A 245 -13.98 7.85 -0.17
N THR A 246 -14.34 8.03 -1.44
CA THR A 246 -14.17 9.30 -2.18
C THR A 246 -15.38 10.24 -2.15
N THR A 247 -16.41 9.97 -1.32
CA THR A 247 -17.59 10.85 -1.30
C THR A 247 -17.22 12.26 -0.82
N LEU A 248 -17.25 13.19 -1.78
CA LEU A 248 -17.03 14.62 -1.58
C LEU A 248 -17.97 15.14 -0.49
N LEU A 249 -17.40 15.83 0.51
CA LEU A 249 -18.21 16.76 1.31
C LEU A 249 -18.96 17.68 0.33
N PRO A 250 -20.28 17.91 0.50
CA PRO A 250 -21.00 18.84 -0.34
C PRO A 250 -20.26 20.17 -0.29
N ARG A 251 -19.84 20.68 -1.46
CA ARG A 251 -19.22 22.01 -1.57
C ARG A 251 -20.15 22.97 -0.84
N ARG A 252 -19.70 23.53 0.29
CA ARG A 252 -20.34 24.73 0.84
C ARG A 252 -20.23 25.76 -0.29
N ARG A 253 -21.37 26.12 -0.87
CA ARG A 253 -21.45 27.32 -1.71
C ARG A 253 -21.05 28.47 -0.80
N VAL A 254 -19.86 29.02 -1.02
CA VAL A 254 -19.47 30.34 -0.48
C VAL A 254 -20.04 31.37 -1.42
#